data_AF-A0A9X2RUX1-F1
#
_entry.id   AF-A0A9X2RUX1-F1
#
_cell.length_a   1.000
_cell.length_b   1.000
_cell.length_c   1.000
_cell.angle_alpha   90.00
_cell.angle_beta   90.00
_cell.angle_gamma   90.00
#
_symmetry.space_group_name_H-M   'P 1'
#
loop_
_entity.id
_entity.type
_entity.pdbx_description
1 polymer ?
#
loop_
_entity_poly.entity_id
_entity_poly.type
_entity_poly.pdbx_seq_one_letter_code
_entity_poly.pdbx_strand_id
1 'polypeptide(L)'
;MAKLTEEQKRQRAAKRALRSALDAEADDRRHREQDERWKREGTRLSWADYVAGEPCRGCGEPMQDGLGDWYPLMKLSESEKREYEEADRRFRERHADCRGGRWGISGSRVTHCGFCCPPPPMGPKRLEKLARLFASWPTREERKKDLDTWDLTLRCDHVVPHIQHREHSHVSARVVDCPECGERRGVVSSERVGPAYRDDGTIRERAAADRDWLTRELAAAEAKLTRQRKSAEATQRRIAELQEELGSEA
;
A
#
# COMPACT_ATOMS: atom_id res chain seq x y z
N MET A 1 -16.02 2.33 -36.47
CA MET A 1 -15.47 3.08 -35.31
C MET A 1 -14.01 3.42 -35.61
N ALA A 2 -13.62 4.69 -35.53
CA ALA A 2 -12.24 5.09 -35.80
C ALA A 2 -11.28 4.46 -34.77
N LYS A 3 -10.16 3.90 -35.23
CA LYS A 3 -9.12 3.35 -34.34
C LYS A 3 -8.45 4.53 -33.63
N LEU A 4 -8.39 4.47 -32.29
CA LEU A 4 -7.68 5.46 -31.47
C LEU A 4 -6.20 5.50 -31.84
N THR A 5 -5.61 6.69 -31.83
CA THR A 5 -4.16 6.86 -31.99
C THR A 5 -3.42 6.31 -30.76
N GLU A 6 -2.14 5.99 -30.90
CA GLU A 6 -1.31 5.53 -29.78
C GLU A 6 -1.24 6.56 -28.65
N GLU A 7 -1.20 7.85 -29.00
CA GLU A 7 -1.25 8.94 -28.02
C GLU A 7 -2.56 8.94 -27.22
N GLN A 8 -3.70 8.79 -27.89
CA GLN A 8 -5.00 8.70 -27.21
C GLN A 8 -5.10 7.46 -26.31
N LYS A 9 -4.49 6.34 -26.71
CA LYS A 9 -4.43 5.13 -25.87
C LYS A 9 -3.59 5.36 -24.61
N ARG A 10 -2.42 6.00 -24.75
CA ARG A 10 -1.54 6.36 -23.62
C ARG A 10 -2.23 7.30 -22.64
N GLN A 11 -2.87 8.36 -23.13
CA GLN A 11 -3.63 9.29 -22.29
C GLN A 11 -4.76 8.60 -21.52
N ARG A 12 -5.50 7.70 -22.17
CA ARG A 12 -6.55 6.91 -21.50
C ARG A 12 -5.96 5.95 -20.46
N ALA A 13 -4.82 5.33 -20.74
CA ALA A 13 -4.13 4.47 -19.78
C ALA A 13 -3.65 5.26 -18.55
N ALA A 14 -3.00 6.40 -18.75
CA ALA A 14 -2.56 7.29 -17.67
C ALA A 14 -3.73 7.77 -16.80
N LYS A 15 -4.85 8.18 -17.42
CA LYS A 15 -6.05 8.58 -16.67
C LYS A 15 -6.64 7.43 -15.84
N ARG A 16 -6.65 6.21 -16.38
CA ARG A 16 -7.09 5.02 -15.64
C ARG A 16 -6.15 4.67 -14.48
N ALA A 17 -4.84 4.76 -14.70
CA ALA A 17 -3.83 4.53 -13.66
C ALA A 17 -3.99 5.53 -12.50
N LEU A 18 -4.09 6.83 -12.82
CA LEU A 18 -4.34 7.87 -11.83
C LEU A 18 -5.64 7.63 -11.06
N ARG A 19 -6.73 7.29 -11.76
CA ARG A 19 -8.00 6.99 -11.10
C ARG A 19 -7.89 5.78 -10.17
N SER A 20 -7.25 4.71 -10.63
CA SER A 20 -7.03 3.51 -9.82
C SER A 20 -6.16 3.80 -8.60
N ALA A 21 -5.15 4.67 -8.71
CA ALA A 21 -4.30 5.07 -7.59
C ALA A 21 -5.10 5.86 -6.55
N LEU A 22 -5.96 6.79 -6.98
CA LEU A 22 -6.85 7.54 -6.08
C LEU A 22 -7.87 6.64 -5.38
N ASP A 23 -8.49 5.71 -6.11
CA ASP A 23 -9.43 4.76 -5.53
C ASP A 23 -8.72 3.83 -4.53
N ALA A 24 -7.47 3.42 -4.81
CA ALA A 24 -6.65 2.64 -3.88
C ALA A 24 -6.25 3.43 -2.61
N GLU A 25 -5.89 4.71 -2.73
CA GLU A 25 -5.64 5.58 -1.56
C GLU A 25 -6.88 5.70 -0.67
N ALA A 26 -8.06 5.87 -1.27
CA ALA A 26 -9.31 5.96 -0.53
C ALA A 26 -9.65 4.65 0.19
N ASP A 27 -9.41 3.51 -0.45
CA ASP A 27 -9.65 2.20 0.12
C ASP A 27 -8.64 1.85 1.23
N ASP A 28 -7.35 2.16 1.07
CA ASP A 28 -6.31 2.01 2.10
C ASP A 28 -6.65 2.83 3.35
N ARG A 29 -7.02 4.10 3.18
CA ARG A 29 -7.45 4.96 4.29
C ARG A 29 -8.66 4.36 5.01
N ARG A 30 -9.67 3.94 4.27
CA ARG A 30 -10.89 3.34 4.82
C ARG A 30 -10.60 2.05 5.61
N HIS A 31 -9.75 1.16 5.11
CA HIS A 31 -9.36 -0.06 5.82
C HIS A 31 -8.55 0.24 7.07
N ARG A 32 -7.64 1.22 7.02
CA ARG A 32 -6.86 1.63 8.20
C ARG A 32 -7.75 2.22 9.30
N GLU A 33 -8.68 3.10 8.94
CA GLU A 33 -9.67 3.65 9.88
C GLU A 33 -10.49 2.54 10.54
N GLN A 34 -10.88 1.53 9.77
CA GLN A 34 -11.61 0.36 10.27
C GLN A 34 -10.75 -0.52 11.19
N ASP A 35 -9.47 -0.75 10.86
CA ASP A 35 -8.54 -1.47 11.72
C ASP A 35 -8.32 -0.74 13.05
N GLU A 36 -8.15 0.59 13.02
CA GLU A 36 -8.04 1.40 14.24
C GLU A 36 -9.33 1.38 15.06
N ARG A 37 -10.49 1.40 14.39
CA ARG A 37 -11.78 1.21 15.04
C ARG A 37 -11.87 -0.13 15.75
N TRP A 38 -11.46 -1.23 15.10
CA TRP A 38 -11.43 -2.55 15.73
C TRP A 38 -10.54 -2.61 16.96
N LYS A 39 -9.39 -1.94 16.94
CA LYS A 39 -8.49 -1.84 18.11
C LYS A 39 -9.15 -1.07 19.25
N ARG A 40 -9.71 0.10 18.95
CA ARG A 40 -10.36 0.97 19.94
C ARG A 40 -11.59 0.32 20.59
N GLU A 41 -12.38 -0.41 19.81
CA GLU A 41 -13.62 -1.05 20.26
C GLU A 41 -13.40 -2.48 20.78
N GLY A 42 -12.17 -3.01 20.74
CA GLY A 42 -11.91 -4.38 21.17
C GLY A 42 -12.66 -5.44 20.35
N THR A 43 -12.90 -5.18 19.06
CA THR A 43 -13.71 -6.03 18.19
C THR A 43 -13.06 -7.38 17.89
N ARG A 44 -11.73 -7.47 17.97
CA ARG A 44 -11.00 -8.73 17.75
C ARG A 44 -11.19 -9.65 18.96
N LEU A 45 -11.69 -10.85 18.70
CA LEU A 45 -11.80 -11.89 19.72
C LEU A 45 -10.41 -12.39 20.14
N SER A 46 -10.25 -12.66 21.44
CA SER A 46 -9.11 -13.44 21.92
C SER A 46 -9.27 -14.91 21.51
N TRP A 47 -8.18 -15.70 21.53
CA TRP A 47 -8.30 -17.15 21.30
C TRP A 47 -9.21 -17.82 22.33
N ALA A 48 -9.21 -17.34 23.59
CA ALA A 48 -10.08 -17.85 24.64
C ALA A 48 -11.56 -17.54 24.34
N ASP A 49 -11.85 -16.29 23.93
CA ASP A 49 -13.21 -15.86 23.57
C ASP A 49 -13.74 -16.69 22.39
N TYR A 50 -12.90 -16.88 21.38
CA TYR A 50 -13.24 -17.69 20.21
C TYR A 50 -13.56 -19.14 20.58
N VAL A 51 -12.76 -19.76 21.46
CA VAL A 51 -13.00 -21.14 21.94
C VAL A 51 -14.23 -21.22 22.84
N ALA A 52 -14.52 -20.17 23.61
CA ALA A 52 -15.74 -20.08 24.42
C ALA A 52 -17.02 -19.94 23.57
N GLY A 53 -16.89 -19.74 22.25
CA GLY A 53 -18.02 -19.58 21.35
C GLY A 53 -18.60 -18.17 21.35
N GLU A 54 -17.84 -17.16 21.79
CA GLU A 54 -18.27 -15.78 21.76
C GLU A 54 -18.62 -15.36 20.31
N PRO A 55 -19.75 -14.65 20.10
CA PRO A 55 -20.15 -14.21 18.78
C PRO A 55 -19.17 -13.17 18.22
N CYS A 56 -19.19 -12.99 16.90
CA CYS A 56 -18.42 -11.95 16.25
C CYS A 56 -18.82 -10.58 16.78
N ARG A 57 -17.91 -9.86 17.44
CA ARG A 57 -18.17 -8.50 17.95
C ARG A 57 -18.42 -7.47 16.85
N GLY A 58 -18.09 -7.80 15.59
CA GLY A 58 -18.32 -6.93 14.44
C GLY A 58 -19.76 -6.97 13.92
N CYS A 59 -20.44 -8.11 13.99
CA CYS A 59 -21.78 -8.28 13.41
C CYS A 59 -22.80 -8.97 14.34
N GLY A 60 -22.39 -9.45 15.50
CA GLY A 60 -23.22 -10.17 16.47
C GLY A 60 -23.51 -11.64 16.11
N GLU A 61 -23.21 -12.06 14.88
CA GLU A 61 -23.43 -13.44 14.43
C GLU A 61 -22.46 -14.41 15.11
N PRO A 62 -22.85 -15.66 15.38
CA PRO A 62 -21.95 -16.66 15.94
C PRO A 62 -20.81 -16.96 14.95
N MET A 63 -19.61 -17.20 15.48
CA MET A 63 -18.46 -17.58 14.64
C MET A 63 -18.64 -18.98 14.02
N GLN A 64 -19.31 -19.88 14.75
CA GLN A 64 -19.71 -21.20 14.29
C GLN A 64 -21.16 -21.44 14.74
N ASP A 65 -22.04 -21.79 13.81
CA ASP A 65 -23.46 -22.06 14.09
C ASP A 65 -23.76 -23.53 14.40
N GLY A 66 -22.79 -24.44 14.17
CA GLY A 66 -22.96 -25.88 14.34
C GLY A 66 -23.83 -26.55 13.28
N LEU A 67 -24.20 -25.84 12.21
CA LEU A 67 -25.08 -26.33 11.14
C LEU A 67 -24.31 -26.99 9.98
N GLY A 68 -22.97 -27.03 10.07
CA GLY A 68 -22.11 -27.57 9.03
C GLY A 68 -21.89 -26.61 7.86
N ASP A 69 -21.24 -27.10 6.82
CA ASP A 69 -21.01 -26.32 5.61
C ASP A 69 -22.25 -26.25 4.71
N TRP A 70 -22.36 -25.18 3.92
CA TRP A 70 -23.24 -25.18 2.77
C TRP A 70 -22.74 -26.22 1.75
N TYR A 71 -23.61 -27.18 1.40
CA TYR A 71 -23.34 -28.02 0.24
C TYR A 71 -23.37 -27.20 -1.05
N PRO A 72 -22.71 -27.66 -2.13
CA PRO A 72 -22.83 -27.03 -3.43
C PRO A 72 -24.31 -26.85 -3.82
N LEU A 73 -24.68 -25.68 -4.38
CA LEU A 73 -26.08 -25.30 -4.64
C LEU A 73 -26.89 -26.38 -5.40
N MET A 74 -26.24 -27.13 -6.28
CA MET A 74 -26.88 -28.22 -7.05
C MET A 74 -27.31 -29.42 -6.19
N LYS A 75 -26.74 -29.58 -4.99
CA LYS A 75 -27.02 -30.66 -4.04
C LYS A 75 -27.97 -30.25 -2.91
N LEU A 76 -28.32 -28.96 -2.83
CA LEU A 76 -29.27 -28.47 -1.85
C LEU A 76 -30.69 -28.83 -2.27
N SER A 77 -31.52 -29.21 -1.31
CA SER A 77 -32.97 -29.26 -1.49
C SER A 77 -33.53 -27.87 -1.79
N GLU A 78 -34.73 -27.79 -2.36
CA GLU A 78 -35.38 -26.51 -2.65
C GLU A 78 -35.60 -25.66 -1.38
N SER A 79 -35.83 -26.28 -0.22
CA SER A 79 -35.91 -25.57 1.06
C SER A 79 -34.56 -24.99 1.48
N GLU A 80 -33.47 -25.75 1.39
CA GLU A 80 -32.14 -25.28 1.75
C GLU A 80 -31.63 -24.20 0.79
N LYS A 81 -32.00 -24.25 -0.50
CA LYS A 81 -31.72 -23.17 -1.46
C LYS A 81 -32.40 -21.87 -1.05
N ARG A 82 -33.67 -21.93 -0.62
CA ARG A 82 -34.39 -20.74 -0.15
C ARG A 82 -33.74 -20.14 1.10
N GLU A 83 -33.30 -20.98 2.04
CA GLU A 83 -32.56 -20.52 3.22
C GLU A 83 -31.24 -19.85 2.84
N TYR A 84 -30.48 -20.46 1.92
CA TYR A 84 -29.25 -19.88 1.40
C TYR A 84 -29.49 -18.51 0.73
N GLU A 85 -30.48 -18.42 -0.16
CA GLU A 85 -30.82 -17.19 -0.87
C GLU A 85 -31.28 -16.08 0.08
N GLU A 86 -32.05 -16.43 1.11
CA GLU A 86 -32.46 -15.47 2.13
C GLU A 86 -31.26 -14.99 2.96
N ALA A 87 -30.37 -15.89 3.37
CA ALA A 87 -29.16 -15.53 4.11
C ALA A 87 -28.23 -14.63 3.27
N ASP A 88 -28.02 -14.98 2.00
CA ASP A 88 -27.19 -14.19 1.06
C ASP A 88 -27.84 -12.84 0.76
N ARG A 89 -29.17 -12.77 0.60
CA ARG A 89 -29.90 -11.50 0.45
C ARG A 89 -29.72 -10.60 1.68
N ARG A 90 -29.97 -11.12 2.90
CA ARG A 90 -29.78 -10.37 4.16
C ARG A 90 -28.34 -9.89 4.32
N PHE A 91 -27.36 -10.71 3.91
CA PHE A 91 -25.95 -10.32 3.94
C PHE A 91 -25.68 -9.15 2.97
N ARG A 92 -26.13 -9.25 1.72
CA ARG A 92 -25.94 -8.20 0.70
C ARG A 92 -26.64 -6.89 1.07
N GLU A 93 -27.84 -6.96 1.63
CA GLU A 93 -28.58 -5.78 2.09
C GLU A 93 -27.84 -5.07 3.22
N ARG A 94 -27.33 -5.80 4.22
CA ARG A 94 -26.56 -5.23 5.34
C ARG A 94 -25.19 -4.69 4.91
N HIS A 95 -24.59 -5.27 3.87
CA HIS A 95 -23.20 -5.01 3.51
C HIS A 95 -23.01 -4.39 2.12
N ALA A 96 -24.05 -3.78 1.54
CA ALA A 96 -24.02 -3.17 0.22
C ALA A 96 -22.88 -2.14 0.07
N ASP A 97 -22.67 -1.32 1.10
CA ASP A 97 -21.65 -0.26 1.11
C ASP A 97 -20.30 -0.71 1.70
N CYS A 98 -20.21 -1.95 2.20
CA CYS A 98 -19.01 -2.42 2.88
C CYS A 98 -17.84 -2.65 1.92
N ARG A 99 -18.10 -2.88 0.62
CA ARG A 99 -17.09 -3.12 -0.44
C ARG A 99 -16.02 -4.16 -0.08
N GLY A 100 -16.28 -4.99 0.93
CA GLY A 100 -15.38 -6.01 1.43
C GLY A 100 -15.73 -7.37 0.85
N GLY A 101 -14.76 -8.27 0.88
CA GLY A 101 -15.03 -9.69 0.62
C GLY A 101 -15.93 -10.30 1.69
N ARG A 102 -16.31 -11.56 1.46
CA ARG A 102 -16.98 -12.40 2.46
C ARG A 102 -16.04 -13.49 2.92
N TRP A 103 -16.13 -13.87 4.19
CA TRP A 103 -15.42 -15.02 4.74
C TRP A 103 -16.34 -15.81 5.67
N GLY A 104 -16.02 -17.08 5.90
CA GLY A 104 -16.74 -17.96 6.78
C GLY A 104 -15.79 -18.97 7.41
N ILE A 105 -16.31 -19.79 8.32
CA ILE A 105 -15.54 -20.86 8.97
C ILE A 105 -16.06 -22.19 8.45
N SER A 106 -15.15 -23.09 8.08
CA SER A 106 -15.55 -24.45 7.70
C SER A 106 -16.31 -25.13 8.85
N GLY A 107 -17.44 -25.75 8.50
CA GLY A 107 -18.42 -26.29 9.44
C GLY A 107 -19.46 -25.28 9.90
N SER A 108 -19.53 -24.09 9.29
CA SER A 108 -20.51 -23.05 9.61
C SER A 108 -21.20 -22.52 8.34
N ARG A 109 -22.50 -22.23 8.44
CA ARG A 109 -23.28 -21.58 7.36
C ARG A 109 -23.24 -20.06 7.44
N VAL A 110 -22.78 -19.50 8.55
CA VAL A 110 -22.66 -18.05 8.78
C VAL A 110 -21.60 -17.43 7.88
N THR A 111 -21.95 -16.31 7.28
CA THR A 111 -21.06 -15.49 6.45
C THR A 111 -20.76 -14.17 7.15
N HIS A 112 -19.48 -13.84 7.25
CA HIS A 112 -18.98 -12.60 7.84
C HIS A 112 -18.43 -11.66 6.75
N CYS A 113 -18.56 -10.34 6.99
CA CYS A 113 -18.02 -9.32 6.10
C CYS A 113 -16.54 -9.08 6.39
N GLY A 114 -15.68 -9.15 5.38
CA GLY A 114 -14.23 -8.91 5.53
C GLY A 114 -13.86 -7.47 5.92
N PHE A 115 -14.80 -6.53 5.82
CA PHE A 115 -14.61 -5.16 6.27
C PHE A 115 -15.14 -4.91 7.69
N CYS A 116 -16.29 -5.49 8.05
CA CYS A 116 -16.88 -5.25 9.38
C CYS A 116 -16.36 -6.21 10.45
N CYS A 117 -16.12 -7.47 10.06
CA CYS A 117 -15.85 -8.58 10.95
C CYS A 117 -14.37 -8.94 10.86
N PRO A 118 -13.58 -8.73 11.92
CA PRO A 118 -12.19 -9.15 11.93
C PRO A 118 -12.11 -10.69 11.84
N PRO A 119 -11.10 -11.25 11.16
CA PRO A 119 -10.94 -12.69 11.05
C PRO A 119 -10.72 -13.34 12.43
N PRO A 120 -11.07 -14.63 12.60
CA PRO A 120 -10.88 -15.33 13.86
C PRO A 120 -9.40 -15.37 14.26
N PRO A 121 -9.09 -15.33 15.57
CA PRO A 121 -7.73 -15.50 16.06
C PRO A 121 -7.19 -16.88 15.71
N MET A 122 -5.89 -16.97 15.42
CA MET A 122 -5.23 -18.24 15.18
C MET A 122 -4.92 -18.96 16.49
N GLY A 123 -5.19 -20.26 16.54
CA GLY A 123 -4.88 -21.08 17.70
C GLY A 123 -3.39 -21.33 17.92
N PRO A 124 -2.94 -21.56 19.16
CA PRO A 124 -1.53 -21.68 19.51
C PRO A 124 -0.81 -22.78 18.72
N LYS A 125 -1.44 -23.96 18.56
CA LYS A 125 -0.90 -25.06 17.75
C LYS A 125 -0.70 -24.68 16.27
N ARG A 126 -1.54 -23.80 15.70
CA ARG A 126 -1.37 -23.32 14.32
C ARG A 126 -0.24 -22.30 14.24
N LEU A 127 -0.13 -21.42 15.23
CA LEU A 127 0.99 -20.48 15.34
C LEU A 127 2.33 -21.21 15.44
N GLU A 128 2.42 -22.27 16.23
CA GLU A 128 3.62 -23.12 16.31
C GLU A 128 3.97 -23.76 14.96
N LYS A 129 2.98 -24.29 14.24
CA LYS A 129 3.20 -24.86 12.90
C LYS A 129 3.71 -23.80 11.91
N LEU A 130 3.11 -22.62 11.92
CA LEU A 130 3.57 -21.49 11.09
C LEU A 130 5.00 -21.09 11.45
N ALA A 131 5.33 -21.02 12.74
CA ALA A 131 6.69 -20.72 13.18
C ALA A 131 7.71 -21.75 12.65
N ARG A 132 7.38 -23.05 12.68
CA ARG A 132 8.23 -24.10 12.09
C ARG A 132 8.38 -23.97 10.58
N LEU A 133 7.30 -23.63 9.87
CA LEU A 133 7.35 -23.39 8.43
C LEU A 133 8.26 -22.21 8.09
N PHE A 134 8.12 -21.09 8.80
CA PHE A 134 9.00 -19.93 8.60
C PHE A 134 10.47 -20.24 8.93
N ALA A 135 10.72 -21.12 9.91
CA ALA A 135 12.07 -21.58 10.24
C ALA A 135 12.68 -22.50 9.17
N SER A 136 11.87 -23.21 8.38
CA SER A 136 12.32 -24.04 7.26
C SER A 136 12.55 -23.28 5.95
N TRP A 137 12.18 -21.99 5.90
CA TRP A 137 12.40 -21.19 4.71
C TRP A 137 13.87 -20.88 4.50
N PRO A 138 14.30 -20.60 3.24
CA PRO A 138 15.66 -20.17 2.97
C PRO A 138 16.06 -19.01 3.88
N THR A 139 17.34 -18.99 4.25
CA THR A 139 17.92 -17.95 5.09
C THR A 139 17.67 -16.58 4.48
N ARG A 140 17.76 -15.54 5.31
CA ARG A 140 17.55 -14.16 4.83
C ARG A 140 18.52 -13.83 3.70
N GLU A 141 19.76 -14.31 3.79
CA GLU A 141 20.84 -14.14 2.83
C GLU A 141 20.53 -14.84 1.50
N GLU A 142 20.01 -16.07 1.54
CA GLU A 142 19.58 -16.77 0.33
C GLU A 142 18.43 -16.05 -0.36
N ARG A 143 17.42 -15.61 0.41
CA ARG A 143 16.25 -14.90 -0.15
C ARG A 143 16.62 -13.59 -0.83
N LYS A 144 17.67 -12.88 -0.38
CA LYS A 144 18.13 -11.63 -1.03
C LYS A 144 18.48 -11.84 -2.50
N LYS A 145 18.95 -13.02 -2.89
CA LYS A 145 19.35 -13.34 -4.26
C LYS A 145 18.18 -13.33 -5.24
N ASP A 146 16.96 -13.49 -4.76
CA ASP A 146 15.75 -13.58 -5.57
C ASP A 146 14.87 -12.33 -5.52
N LEU A 147 15.40 -11.23 -4.96
CA LEU A 147 14.69 -9.97 -4.85
C LEU A 147 15.15 -8.99 -5.94
N ASP A 148 14.17 -8.37 -6.61
CA ASP A 148 14.36 -7.27 -7.55
C ASP A 148 13.82 -5.96 -6.95
N THR A 149 14.48 -4.85 -7.28
CA THR A 149 14.00 -3.50 -7.03
C THR A 149 13.09 -3.05 -8.16
N TRP A 150 11.99 -2.41 -7.76
CA TRP A 150 11.02 -1.76 -8.60
C TRP A 150 10.94 -0.28 -8.25
N ASP A 151 10.90 0.56 -9.25
CA ASP A 151 10.64 1.99 -9.10
C ASP A 151 9.14 2.24 -9.22
N LEU A 152 8.53 2.73 -8.13
CA LEU A 152 7.11 3.03 -8.07
C LEU A 152 6.90 4.52 -8.22
N THR A 153 6.31 4.95 -9.33
CA THR A 153 5.82 6.32 -9.48
C THR A 153 4.51 6.45 -8.73
N LEU A 154 4.47 7.35 -7.76
CA LEU A 154 3.31 7.58 -6.91
C LEU A 154 2.43 8.69 -7.47
N ARG A 155 1.21 8.83 -6.92
CA ARG A 155 0.28 9.90 -7.32
C ARG A 155 0.83 11.31 -7.07
N CYS A 156 1.75 11.46 -6.12
CA CYS A 156 2.46 12.72 -5.87
C CYS A 156 3.68 12.93 -6.78
N ASP A 157 3.83 12.14 -7.84
CA ASP A 157 4.92 12.15 -8.81
C ASP A 157 6.31 11.76 -8.27
N HIS A 158 6.45 11.61 -6.95
CA HIS A 158 7.64 11.03 -6.32
C HIS A 158 7.81 9.56 -6.72
N VAL A 159 9.06 9.12 -6.85
CA VAL A 159 9.41 7.76 -7.23
C VAL A 159 10.12 7.06 -6.09
N VAL A 160 9.52 5.99 -5.57
CA VAL A 160 10.07 5.25 -4.43
C VAL A 160 10.51 3.84 -4.82
N PRO A 161 11.62 3.35 -4.26
CA PRO A 161 12.05 1.97 -4.48
C PRO A 161 11.16 1.00 -3.70
N HIS A 162 10.84 -0.12 -4.32
CA HIS A 162 10.10 -1.23 -3.70
C HIS A 162 10.78 -2.55 -4.03
N ILE A 163 11.03 -3.37 -3.03
CA ILE A 163 11.71 -4.65 -3.20
C ILE A 163 10.67 -5.76 -3.21
N GLN A 164 10.68 -6.58 -4.26
CA GLN A 164 9.77 -7.71 -4.42
C GLN A 164 10.49 -8.89 -5.08
N HIS A 165 9.99 -10.10 -4.84
CA HIS A 165 10.53 -11.31 -5.47
C HIS A 165 10.48 -11.21 -7.01
N ARG A 166 11.57 -11.62 -7.67
CA ARG A 166 11.77 -11.46 -9.13
C ARG A 166 10.74 -12.17 -10.00
N GLU A 167 10.12 -13.22 -9.46
CA GLU A 167 9.09 -13.99 -10.16
C GLU A 167 7.78 -13.20 -10.35
N HIS A 168 7.57 -12.11 -9.60
CA HIS A 168 6.40 -11.27 -9.80
C HIS A 168 6.50 -10.48 -11.09
N SER A 169 5.56 -10.69 -12.02
CA SER A 169 5.50 -9.92 -13.27
C SER A 169 5.07 -8.46 -13.09
N HIS A 170 4.54 -8.10 -11.92
CA HIS A 170 4.05 -6.76 -11.58
C HIS A 170 4.11 -6.51 -10.08
N VAL A 171 4.07 -5.23 -9.70
CA VAL A 171 4.05 -4.83 -8.29
C VAL A 171 2.68 -5.04 -7.68
N SER A 172 2.64 -5.76 -6.55
CA SER A 172 1.39 -6.06 -5.83
C SER A 172 0.95 -4.92 -4.91
N ALA A 173 1.89 -4.09 -4.45
CA ALA A 173 1.60 -2.92 -3.64
C ALA A 173 0.86 -1.85 -4.46
N ARG A 174 -0.34 -1.47 -4.02
CA ARG A 174 -1.16 -0.43 -4.66
C ARG A 174 -1.04 0.93 -3.97
N VAL A 175 -0.64 0.93 -2.71
CA VAL A 175 -0.41 2.13 -1.88
C VAL A 175 0.83 1.89 -1.05
N VAL A 176 1.72 2.88 -1.01
CA VAL A 176 2.98 2.84 -0.23
C VAL A 176 3.21 4.17 0.48
N ASP A 177 4.04 4.17 1.51
CA ASP A 177 4.45 5.39 2.20
C ASP A 177 5.44 6.17 1.31
N CYS A 178 5.17 7.46 1.10
CA CYS A 178 6.06 8.36 0.39
C CYS A 178 6.97 9.10 1.40
N PRO A 179 8.29 8.91 1.39
CA PRO A 179 9.19 9.58 2.34
C PRO A 179 9.30 11.09 2.08
N GLU A 180 9.07 11.53 0.83
CA GLU A 180 9.20 12.93 0.44
C GLU A 180 8.02 13.79 0.94
N CYS A 181 6.79 13.29 0.86
CA CYS A 181 5.61 14.04 1.35
C CYS A 181 5.02 13.50 2.67
N GLY A 182 5.56 12.41 3.23
CA GLY A 182 5.12 11.82 4.49
C GLY A 182 3.72 11.18 4.47
N GLU A 183 3.11 11.03 3.29
CA GLU A 183 1.77 10.48 3.12
C GLU A 183 1.79 9.13 2.40
N ARG A 184 0.73 8.36 2.58
CA ARG A 184 0.46 7.16 1.78
C ARG A 184 -0.12 7.51 0.45
N ARG A 185 0.52 7.04 -0.61
CA ARG A 185 0.19 7.42 -1.99
C ARG A 185 -0.01 6.19 -2.84
N GLY A 186 -0.97 6.28 -3.74
CA GLY A 186 -1.32 5.25 -4.69
C GLY A 186 -0.23 5.13 -5.76
N VAL A 187 0.07 3.90 -6.15
CA VAL A 187 1.04 3.59 -7.21
C VAL A 187 0.37 3.82 -8.56
N VAL A 188 0.94 4.70 -9.38
CA VAL A 188 0.46 5.03 -10.73
C VAL A 188 1.14 4.15 -11.77
N SER A 189 2.45 3.94 -11.64
CA SER A 189 3.22 3.04 -12.50
C SER A 189 4.35 2.38 -11.72
N SER A 190 4.80 1.24 -12.22
CA SER A 190 5.91 0.49 -11.66
C SER A 190 6.86 0.05 -12.77
N GLU A 191 8.15 0.25 -12.58
CA GLU A 191 9.19 -0.20 -13.50
C GLU A 191 10.18 -1.11 -12.76
N ARG A 192 10.53 -2.25 -13.35
CA ARG A 192 11.52 -3.16 -12.76
C ARG A 192 12.92 -2.67 -13.10
N VAL A 193 13.73 -2.43 -12.07
CA VAL A 193 15.12 -1.96 -12.21
C VAL A 193 16.09 -3.14 -12.34
N GLY A 194 15.86 -4.23 -11.60
CA GLY A 194 16.72 -5.41 -11.57
C GLY A 194 17.06 -5.86 -10.14
N PRO A 195 18.14 -6.64 -9.92
CA PRO A 195 18.44 -7.23 -8.62
C PRO A 195 18.57 -6.18 -7.51
N ALA A 196 17.86 -6.40 -6.40
CA ALA A 196 17.80 -5.47 -5.27
C ALA A 196 19.07 -5.46 -4.42
N TYR A 197 19.87 -6.52 -4.48
CA TYR A 197 21.09 -6.68 -3.69
C TYR A 197 22.28 -6.92 -4.60
N ARG A 198 23.47 -6.52 -4.13
CA ARG A 198 24.76 -6.91 -4.71
C ARG A 198 25.15 -8.30 -4.20
N ASP A 199 26.18 -8.89 -4.81
CA ASP A 199 26.71 -10.21 -4.42
C ASP A 199 27.22 -10.24 -2.96
N ASP A 200 27.63 -9.09 -2.41
CA ASP A 200 28.02 -8.90 -1.01
C ASP A 200 26.83 -8.75 -0.03
N GLY A 201 25.59 -8.83 -0.54
CA GLY A 201 24.36 -8.75 0.25
C GLY A 201 23.96 -7.34 0.70
N THR A 202 24.66 -6.30 0.24
CA THR A 202 24.26 -4.89 0.42
C THR A 202 23.13 -4.52 -0.54
N ILE A 203 22.22 -3.64 -0.09
CA ILE A 203 21.13 -3.15 -0.96
C ILE A 203 21.79 -2.37 -2.09
N ARG A 204 21.44 -2.72 -3.33
CA ARG A 204 21.79 -1.99 -4.53
C ARG A 204 20.87 -0.77 -4.60
N GLU A 205 20.99 0.14 -3.64
CA GLU A 205 20.28 1.41 -3.68
C GLU A 205 20.58 2.13 -4.99
N ARG A 206 19.67 3.02 -5.39
CA ARG A 206 19.74 4.00 -6.48
C ARG A 206 20.93 4.96 -6.38
N ALA A 207 22.07 4.55 -5.81
CA ALA A 207 23.26 5.37 -5.69
C ALA A 207 23.66 6.04 -7.02
N ALA A 208 23.46 5.43 -8.19
CA ALA A 208 23.81 6.09 -9.46
C ALA A 208 22.82 7.19 -9.87
N ALA A 209 21.52 6.90 -9.97
CA ALA A 209 20.51 7.88 -10.37
C ALA A 209 20.31 8.97 -9.30
N ASP A 210 20.36 8.60 -8.02
CA ASP A 210 20.28 9.55 -6.91
C ASP A 210 21.58 10.35 -6.79
N ARG A 211 22.77 9.79 -7.07
CA ARG A 211 23.99 10.61 -7.20
C ARG A 211 23.88 11.55 -8.39
N ASP A 212 23.36 11.12 -9.53
CA ASP A 212 23.25 11.99 -10.70
C ASP A 212 22.27 13.14 -10.44
N TRP A 213 21.14 12.86 -9.78
CA TRP A 213 20.19 13.88 -9.34
C TRP A 213 20.80 14.80 -8.28
N LEU A 214 21.39 14.26 -7.20
CA LEU A 214 22.08 15.04 -6.17
C LEU A 214 23.23 15.87 -6.76
N THR A 215 23.94 15.34 -7.76
CA THR A 215 25.02 16.05 -8.45
C THR A 215 24.48 17.22 -9.26
N ARG A 216 23.35 17.03 -9.97
CA ARG A 216 22.67 18.11 -10.69
C ARG A 216 22.13 19.18 -9.74
N GLU A 217 21.55 18.76 -8.62
CA GLU A 217 21.00 19.63 -7.60
C GLU A 217 22.12 20.44 -6.90
N LEU A 218 23.23 19.79 -6.57
CA LEU A 218 24.44 20.42 -6.02
C LEU A 218 25.00 21.47 -7.01
N ALA A 219 25.16 21.10 -8.28
CA ALA A 219 25.64 22.02 -9.31
C ALA A 219 24.71 23.23 -9.50
N ALA A 220 23.39 23.01 -9.46
CA ALA A 220 22.41 24.09 -9.51
C ALA A 220 22.50 25.03 -8.29
N ALA A 221 22.69 24.47 -7.09
CA ALA A 221 22.87 25.22 -5.86
C ALA A 221 24.17 26.04 -5.86
N GLU A 222 25.29 25.46 -6.31
CA GLU A 222 26.58 26.16 -6.43
C GLU A 222 26.54 27.30 -7.45
N ALA A 223 25.88 27.09 -8.60
CA ALA A 223 25.66 28.14 -9.59
C ALA A 223 24.80 29.27 -9.03
N LYS A 224 23.78 28.95 -8.23
CA LYS A 224 22.95 29.94 -7.53
C LYS A 224 23.76 30.74 -6.52
N LEU A 225 24.58 30.08 -5.69
CA LEU A 225 25.45 30.74 -4.71
C LEU A 225 26.45 31.69 -5.39
N THR A 226 27.04 31.26 -6.50
CA THR A 226 27.99 32.09 -7.27
C THR A 226 27.33 33.35 -7.81
N ARG A 227 26.11 33.24 -8.36
CA ARG A 227 25.33 34.40 -8.81
C ARG A 227 25.02 35.37 -7.66
N GLN A 228 24.64 34.83 -6.50
CA GLN A 228 24.36 35.66 -5.32
C GLN A 228 25.60 36.39 -4.82
N ARG A 229 26.77 35.74 -4.78
CA ARG A 229 28.04 36.38 -4.41
C ARG A 229 28.41 37.53 -5.35
N LYS A 230 28.33 37.32 -6.66
CA LYS A 230 28.58 38.39 -7.65
C LYS A 230 27.63 39.57 -7.49
N SER A 231 26.35 39.29 -7.23
CA SER A 231 25.38 40.34 -6.95
C SER A 231 25.71 41.09 -5.67
N ALA A 232 26.11 40.39 -4.60
CA ALA A 232 26.49 41.00 -3.34
C ALA A 232 27.72 41.90 -3.47
N GLU A 233 28.75 41.45 -4.20
CA GLU A 233 29.95 42.25 -4.51
C GLU A 233 29.61 43.50 -5.32
N ALA A 234 28.70 43.40 -6.30
CA ALA A 234 28.23 44.57 -7.06
C ALA A 234 27.49 45.56 -6.15
N THR A 235 26.63 45.08 -5.26
CA THR A 235 25.96 45.92 -4.27
C THR A 235 26.96 46.57 -3.31
N GLN A 236 27.99 45.85 -2.86
CA GLN A 236 29.04 46.39 -2.00
C GLN A 236 29.84 47.50 -2.69
N ARG A 237 30.22 47.32 -3.96
CA ARG A 237 30.86 48.38 -4.75
C ARG A 237 29.98 49.62 -4.84
N ARG A 238 28.68 49.44 -5.11
CA ARG A 238 27.74 50.56 -5.16
C ARG A 238 27.60 51.29 -3.82
N ILE A 239 27.60 50.54 -2.70
CA ILE A 239 27.60 51.14 -1.36
C ILE A 239 28.88 51.96 -1.14
N ALA A 240 30.05 51.44 -1.53
CA ALA A 240 31.31 52.17 -1.39
C ALA A 240 31.34 53.45 -2.25
N GLU A 241 30.89 53.38 -3.50
CA GLU A 241 30.75 54.57 -4.37
C GLU A 241 29.83 55.63 -3.74
N LEU A 242 28.66 55.21 -3.24
CA LEU A 242 27.73 56.12 -2.56
C LEU A 242 28.31 56.72 -1.28
N GLN A 243 29.14 55.97 -0.55
CA GLN A 243 29.83 56.47 0.64
C GLN A 243 30.92 57.49 0.29
N GLU A 244 31.65 57.30 -0.82
CA GLU A 244 32.61 58.28 -1.33
C GLU A 244 31.92 59.56 -1.82
N GLU A 245 30.79 59.44 -2.54
CA GLU A 245 29.97 60.59 -2.95
C GLU A 245 29.44 61.37 -1.74
N LEU A 246 28.91 60.69 -0.71
CA LEU A 246 28.44 61.34 0.51
C LEU A 246 29.57 61.95 1.36
N GLY A 247 30.77 61.38 1.32
CA GLY A 247 31.93 61.88 2.06
C GLY A 247 32.66 63.04 1.38
N SER A 248 32.40 63.30 0.09
CA SER A 248 33.01 64.38 -0.69
C SER A 248 32.14 65.66 -0.77
N GLU A 249 30.91 65.61 -0.24
CA GLU A 249 30.02 66.78 -0.05
C GLU A 249 30.09 67.40 1.36
N ALA A 250 31.03 66.98 2.21
CA ALA A 250 31.33 67.56 3.52
C ALA A 250 32.67 68.30 3.54
#